data_AF-A0A537RFJ7-F1
#
_entry.id   AF-A0A537RFJ7-F1
#
_cell.length_a   1.000
_cell.length_b   1.000
_cell.length_c   1.000
_cell.angle_alpha   90.00
_cell.angle_beta   90.00
_cell.angle_gamma   90.00
#
_symmetry.space_group_name_H-M   'P 1'
#
loop_
_entity.id
_entity.type
_entity.pdbx_description
1 polymer ?
#
loop_
_entity_poly.entity_id
_entity_poly.type
_entity_poly.pdbx_seq_one_letter_code
_entity_poly.pdbx_strand_id
1 'polypeptide(L)'
;MRLTQLAFQREAKALGVPTHLTPVSESVLMRAFAAGSVVVVLVSGYHMVARGRPHWIFAFGRDGRRVLMHDPAAIRGDQGMAAAAETYAVPWPAFERVTHLGRERLSAAIVIRKGHS
;
A
#
# COMPACT_ATOMS: atom_id res chain seq x y z
N MET A 1 5.55 -13.41 -13.22
CA MET A 1 5.68 -12.83 -11.87
C MET A 1 7.15 -12.82 -11.40
N ARG A 2 7.87 -13.95 -11.34
CA ARG A 2 9.28 -13.99 -10.86
C ARG A 2 10.24 -13.07 -11.61
N LEU A 3 10.20 -13.04 -12.94
CA LEU A 3 11.06 -12.16 -13.76
C LEU A 3 10.79 -10.67 -13.50
N THR A 4 9.52 -10.29 -13.37
CA THR A 4 9.09 -8.92 -13.05
C THR A 4 9.60 -8.49 -11.67
N GLN A 5 9.45 -9.34 -10.67
CA GLN A 5 9.97 -9.07 -9.32
C GLN A 5 11.49 -8.86 -9.31
N LEU A 6 12.23 -9.71 -10.01
CA LEU A 6 13.69 -9.60 -10.13
C LEU A 6 14.12 -8.34 -10.89
N ALA A 7 13.31 -7.85 -11.84
CA ALA A 7 13.56 -6.58 -12.52
C ALA A 7 13.37 -5.40 -11.57
N PHE A 8 12.26 -5.34 -10.82
CA PHE A 8 12.02 -4.29 -9.84
C PHE A 8 13.07 -4.24 -8.73
N GLN A 9 13.53 -5.40 -8.26
CA GLN A 9 14.63 -5.46 -7.27
C GLN A 9 15.94 -4.91 -7.82
N ARG A 10 16.26 -5.20 -9.09
CA ARG A 10 17.46 -4.66 -9.75
C ARG A 10 17.37 -3.16 -9.93
N GLU A 11 16.22 -2.64 -10.35
CA GLU A 11 15.99 -1.21 -10.53
C GLU A 11 16.04 -0.45 -9.20
N ALA A 12 15.36 -0.96 -8.16
CA ALA A 12 15.44 -0.39 -6.81
C ALA A 12 16.88 -0.31 -6.31
N LYS A 13 17.66 -1.38 -6.52
CA LYS A 13 19.10 -1.40 -6.17
C LYS A 13 19.90 -0.37 -6.98
N ALA A 14 19.66 -0.26 -8.29
CA ALA A 14 20.34 0.70 -9.15
C ALA A 14 20.03 2.16 -8.75
N LEU A 15 18.82 2.41 -8.25
CA LEU A 15 18.39 3.71 -7.73
C LEU A 15 18.79 3.96 -6.27
N GLY A 16 19.50 3.03 -5.62
CA GLY A 16 19.89 3.15 -4.21
C GLY A 16 18.72 3.11 -3.23
N VAL A 17 17.56 2.59 -3.64
CA VAL A 17 16.39 2.43 -2.77
C VAL A 17 16.62 1.25 -1.82
N PRO A 18 16.62 1.46 -0.49
CA PRO A 18 16.77 0.35 0.45
C PRO A 18 15.61 -0.65 0.34
N THR A 19 15.94 -1.94 0.17
CA THR A 19 14.96 -3.01 0.07
C THR A 19 14.99 -3.90 1.31
N HIS A 20 13.83 -4.16 1.92
CA HIS A 20 13.68 -5.07 3.06
C HIS A 20 12.83 -6.27 2.65
N LEU A 21 13.34 -7.50 2.84
CA LEU A 21 12.63 -8.74 2.52
C LEU A 21 11.86 -9.26 3.75
N THR A 22 10.95 -8.44 4.25
CA THR A 22 10.06 -8.78 5.37
C THR A 22 8.61 -8.59 4.96
N PRO A 23 7.67 -9.43 5.42
CA PRO A 23 6.25 -9.21 5.17
C PRO A 23 5.79 -7.82 5.63
N VAL A 24 4.83 -7.24 4.91
CA VAL A 24 4.12 -6.05 5.40
C VAL A 24 3.35 -6.46 6.64
N SER A 25 3.65 -5.83 7.79
CA SER A 25 3.04 -6.14 9.09
C SER A 25 2.59 -4.87 9.79
N GLU A 26 1.77 -5.02 10.84
CA GLU A 26 1.30 -3.89 11.66
C GLU A 26 2.49 -3.09 12.17
N SER A 27 3.48 -3.78 12.72
CA SER A 27 4.66 -3.15 13.29
C SER A 27 5.43 -2.29 12.28
N VAL A 28 5.52 -2.73 11.02
CA VAL A 28 6.20 -1.98 9.96
C VAL A 28 5.44 -0.70 9.62
N LEU A 29 4.14 -0.81 9.39
CA LEU A 29 3.32 0.34 9.01
C LEU A 29 3.14 1.33 10.16
N MET A 30 2.87 0.85 11.37
CA MET A 30 2.70 1.72 12.54
C MET A 30 3.97 2.48 12.89
N ARG A 31 5.16 1.86 12.76
CA ARG A 31 6.44 2.56 12.93
C ARG A 31 6.67 3.59 11.84
N ALA A 32 6.34 3.28 10.58
CA ALA A 32 6.45 4.24 9.48
C ALA A 32 5.56 5.48 9.74
N PHE A 33 4.29 5.27 10.10
CA PHE A 33 3.38 6.37 10.42
C PHE A 33 3.83 7.17 11.64
N ALA A 34 4.33 6.51 12.69
CA ALA A 34 4.86 7.19 13.88
C ALA A 34 6.09 8.07 13.56
N ALA A 35 6.88 7.69 12.56
CA ALA A 35 8.01 8.47 12.06
C ALA A 35 7.61 9.56 11.05
N GLY A 36 6.31 9.82 10.84
CA GLY A 36 5.82 10.79 9.86
C GLY A 36 6.02 10.37 8.40
N SER A 37 6.26 9.07 8.15
CA SER A 37 6.35 8.51 6.80
C SER A 37 4.97 8.10 6.29
N VAL A 38 4.81 8.09 4.97
CA VAL A 38 3.61 7.58 4.27
C VAL A 38 3.95 6.32 3.50
N VAL A 39 2.95 5.53 3.13
CA VAL A 39 3.16 4.21 2.54
C VAL A 39 2.27 3.98 1.32
N VAL A 40 2.84 3.49 0.23
CA VAL A 40 2.08 2.92 -0.88
C VAL A 40 2.04 1.40 -0.68
N VAL A 41 0.84 0.82 -0.53
CA VAL A 41 0.66 -0.59 -0.16
C VAL A 41 -0.07 -1.34 -1.27
N LEU A 42 0.41 -2.53 -1.61
CA LEU A 42 -0.27 -3.41 -2.55
C LEU A 42 -1.38 -4.17 -1.83
N VAL A 43 -2.61 -4.11 -2.34
CA VAL A 43 -3.78 -4.79 -1.78
C VAL A 43 -4.49 -5.66 -2.83
N SER A 44 -5.20 -6.70 -2.39
CA SER A 44 -5.96 -7.64 -3.23
C SER A 44 -7.37 -7.15 -3.66
N GLY A 45 -7.65 -5.86 -3.46
CA GLY A 45 -8.95 -5.22 -3.71
C GLY A 45 -9.70 -4.93 -2.42
N TYR A 46 -10.09 -3.67 -2.19
CA TYR A 46 -10.88 -3.24 -1.04
C TYR A 46 -12.10 -2.45 -1.54
N HIS A 47 -13.30 -2.81 -1.04
CA HIS A 47 -14.62 -2.17 -1.13
C HIS A 47 -15.17 -1.59 -2.46
N MET A 48 -14.39 -1.30 -3.51
CA MET A 48 -14.88 -0.55 -4.69
C MET A 48 -14.35 -1.02 -6.06
N VAL A 49 -13.37 -1.93 -6.12
CA VAL A 49 -12.95 -2.49 -7.42
C VAL A 49 -13.79 -3.72 -7.72
N ALA A 50 -14.69 -3.61 -8.69
CA ALA A 50 -15.61 -4.66 -9.14
C ALA A 50 -14.93 -5.98 -9.59
N ARG A 51 -13.60 -6.05 -9.61
CA ARG A 51 -12.82 -7.23 -9.95
C ARG A 51 -11.57 -7.24 -9.07
N GLY A 52 -11.46 -8.21 -8.15
CA GLY A 52 -10.36 -8.42 -7.20
C GLY A 52 -8.97 -8.60 -7.83
N ARG A 53 -8.50 -7.56 -8.51
CA ARG A 53 -7.17 -7.43 -9.08
C ARG A 53 -6.30 -6.67 -8.09
N PRO A 54 -5.05 -7.10 -7.89
CA PRO A 54 -4.08 -6.38 -7.09
C PRO A 54 -3.95 -4.91 -7.54
N HIS A 55 -4.04 -3.97 -6.61
CA HIS A 55 -3.78 -2.54 -6.88
C HIS A 55 -3.07 -1.86 -5.72
N TRP A 56 -2.47 -0.70 -6.01
CA TRP A 56 -1.75 0.09 -5.02
C TRP A 56 -2.68 1.14 -4.40
N ILE A 57 -2.65 1.25 -3.08
CA ILE A 57 -3.34 2.27 -2.30
C ILE A 57 -2.34 3.16 -1.58
N PHE A 58 -2.79 4.36 -1.21
CA PHE A 58 -1.97 5.32 -0.48
C PHE A 58 -2.42 5.39 0.99
N ALA A 59 -1.63 4.83 1.89
CA ALA A 59 -1.85 4.92 3.33
C ALA A 59 -0.97 6.02 3.92
N PHE A 60 -1.60 7.01 4.56
CA PHE A 60 -0.92 8.25 4.95
C PHE A 60 -0.81 8.46 6.46
N GLY A 61 -1.41 7.57 7.25
CA GLY A 61 -1.32 7.67 8.70
C GLY A 61 -2.13 6.62 9.43
N ARG A 62 -2.29 6.84 10.73
CA ARG A 62 -3.12 6.01 11.61
C ARG A 62 -3.90 6.86 12.61
N ASP A 63 -5.02 6.34 13.05
CA ASP A 63 -5.73 6.77 14.26
C ASP A 63 -6.00 5.55 15.14
N GLY A 64 -5.39 5.51 16.32
CA GLY A 64 -5.36 4.31 17.15
C GLY A 64 -4.85 3.09 16.36
N ARG A 65 -5.72 2.08 16.22
CA ARG A 65 -5.49 0.83 15.46
C ARG A 65 -6.15 0.82 14.08
N ARG A 66 -6.45 2.00 13.53
CA ARG A 66 -7.02 2.19 12.19
C ARG A 66 -5.97 2.79 11.27
N VAL A 67 -5.89 2.30 10.04
CA VAL A 67 -5.06 2.85 8.96
C VAL A 67 -5.88 3.89 8.21
N LEU A 68 -5.30 5.07 8.02
CA LEU A 68 -5.88 6.15 7.22
C LEU A 68 -5.35 6.04 5.79
N MET A 69 -6.23 6.00 4.80
CA MET A 69 -5.84 5.74 3.41
C MET A 69 -6.74 6.41 2.38
N HIS A 70 -6.17 6.63 1.20
CA HIS A 70 -6.86 6.95 -0.04
C HIS A 70 -6.75 5.75 -1.00
N ASP A 71 -7.88 5.35 -1.58
CA ASP A 71 -7.91 4.36 -2.65
C ASP A 71 -8.08 5.05 -4.01
N PRO A 72 -7.03 5.13 -4.86
CA PRO A 72 -7.13 5.76 -6.18
C PRO A 72 -7.99 4.96 -7.18
N ALA A 73 -8.37 3.72 -6.83
CA ALA A 73 -9.27 2.88 -7.60
C ALA A 73 -10.73 2.99 -7.13
N ALA A 74 -11.00 3.76 -6.05
CA ALA A 74 -12.36 4.16 -5.67
C ALA A 74 -13.03 4.89 -6.86
N ILE A 75 -14.25 4.47 -7.17
CA ILE A 75 -15.15 4.88 -8.27
C ILE A 75 -14.73 6.21 -8.92
N ARG A 76 -14.30 6.12 -10.18
CA ARG A 76 -14.23 7.26 -11.08
C ARG A 76 -15.63 7.47 -11.67
N GLY A 77 -16.07 8.72 -11.75
CA GLY A 77 -17.25 9.08 -12.54
C GLY A 77 -17.05 8.69 -14.01
N ASP A 78 -18.15 8.71 -14.75
CA ASP A 78 -18.27 8.53 -16.20
C ASP A 78 -17.30 9.37 -17.05
N GLN A 79 -16.80 10.49 -16.51
CA GLN A 79 -15.80 11.36 -17.16
C GLN A 79 -14.34 11.03 -16.79
N GLY A 80 -14.07 9.94 -16.06
CA GLY A 80 -12.73 9.57 -15.62
C GLY A 80 -12.18 10.40 -14.45
N MET A 81 -12.95 11.40 -13.97
CA MET A 81 -12.65 12.14 -12.74
C MET A 81 -12.95 11.25 -11.52
N ALA A 82 -12.06 11.25 -10.53
CA ALA A 82 -12.32 10.57 -9.25
C ALA A 82 -13.61 11.15 -8.64
N ALA A 83 -14.63 10.32 -8.38
CA ALA A 83 -15.92 10.81 -7.87
C ALA A 83 -15.79 11.38 -6.44
N ALA A 84 -14.79 10.93 -5.70
CA ALA A 84 -14.07 11.63 -4.65
C ALA A 84 -12.89 10.72 -4.28
N ALA A 85 -11.71 11.27 -3.96
CA ALA A 85 -10.72 10.47 -3.24
C ALA A 85 -11.25 10.26 -1.82
N GLU A 86 -12.05 9.21 -1.61
CA GLU A 86 -12.58 8.91 -0.29
C GLU A 86 -11.42 8.56 0.66
N THR A 87 -11.36 9.28 1.77
CA THR A 87 -10.48 8.94 2.89
C THR A 87 -11.16 7.85 3.70
N TYR A 88 -10.50 6.71 3.84
CA TYR A 88 -10.97 5.62 4.69
C TYR A 88 -10.15 5.52 5.97
N ALA A 89 -10.83 5.19 7.06
CA ALA A 89 -10.22 4.80 8.33
C ALA A 89 -10.55 3.32 8.62
N VAL A 90 -9.66 2.42 8.21
CA VAL A 90 -9.90 0.97 8.24
C VAL A 90 -9.21 0.33 9.44
N PRO A 91 -9.92 -0.45 10.29
CA PRO A 91 -9.28 -1.21 11.36
C PRO A 91 -8.18 -2.13 10.83
N TRP A 92 -7.04 -2.19 11.52
CA TRP A 92 -5.89 -3.00 11.10
C TRP A 92 -6.26 -4.44 10.70
N PRO A 93 -7.06 -5.21 11.48
CA PRO A 93 -7.38 -6.58 11.09
C PRO A 93 -8.14 -6.70 9.75
N ALA A 94 -8.88 -5.67 9.35
CA ALA A 94 -9.55 -5.63 8.06
C ALA A 94 -8.58 -5.26 6.92
N PHE A 95 -7.68 -4.32 7.19
CA PHE A 95 -6.63 -3.92 6.27
C PHE A 95 -5.65 -5.07 5.97
N GLU A 96 -5.18 -5.76 7.01
CA GLU A 96 -4.23 -6.88 6.91
C GLU A 96 -4.75 -8.03 6.03
N ARG A 97 -6.06 -8.28 6.03
CA ARG A 97 -6.65 -9.32 5.17
C ARG A 97 -6.44 -9.03 3.69
N VAL A 98 -6.38 -7.75 3.30
CA VAL A 98 -6.23 -7.34 1.90
C VAL A 98 -4.79 -7.04 1.51
N THR A 99 -3.83 -6.94 2.43
CA THR A 99 -2.41 -6.72 2.10
C THR A 99 -1.66 -7.98 1.68
N HIS A 100 -2.28 -9.15 1.77
CA HIS A 100 -1.69 -10.42 1.35
C HIS A 100 -2.36 -10.97 0.10
N LEU A 101 -1.54 -11.30 -0.90
CA LEU A 101 -1.97 -11.63 -2.25
C LEU A 101 -1.67 -13.10 -2.59
N GLY A 102 -2.72 -13.80 -3.03
CA GLY A 102 -2.63 -15.19 -3.50
C GLY A 102 -2.27 -16.20 -2.41
N ARG A 103 -2.08 -17.47 -2.81
CA ARG A 103 -1.81 -18.59 -1.90
C ARG A 103 -0.46 -18.44 -1.17
N GLU A 104 0.50 -17.79 -1.82
CA GLU A 104 1.84 -17.51 -1.25
C GLU A 104 1.86 -16.32 -0.30
N ARG A 105 0.72 -15.64 -0.08
CA ARG A 105 0.57 -14.48 0.81
C ARG A 105 1.60 -13.37 0.53
N LEU A 106 1.89 -13.14 -0.75
CA LEU A 106 2.80 -12.09 -1.20
C LEU A 106 2.31 -10.74 -0.69
N SER A 107 3.22 -9.87 -0.26
CA SER A 107 2.90 -8.52 0.19
C SER A 107 4.01 -7.58 -0.24
N ALA A 108 3.65 -6.32 -0.48
CA ALA A 108 4.61 -5.29 -0.87
C ALA A 108 4.13 -3.93 -0.35
N ALA A 109 5.09 -3.13 0.13
CA ALA A 109 4.87 -1.76 0.55
C ALA A 109 6.09 -0.92 0.20
N ILE A 110 5.85 0.33 -0.17
CA ILE A 110 6.87 1.35 -0.41
C ILE A 110 6.70 2.40 0.68
N VAL A 111 7.71 2.55 1.54
CA VAL A 111 7.71 3.59 2.58
C VAL A 111 8.39 4.83 2.02
N ILE A 112 7.68 5.95 2.06
CA ILE A 112 8.15 7.26 1.61
C ILE A 112 8.34 8.13 2.84
N ARG A 113 9.55 8.64 3.01
CA ARG A 113 9.93 9.53 4.11
C ARG A 113 10.49 10.83 3.56
N LYS A 114 10.44 11.89 4.38
CA LYS A 114 11.15 13.13 4.07
C LYS A 114 12.65 12.85 3.93
N GLY A 115 13.25 13.36 2.86
CA GLY A 115 14.70 13.34 2.69
C GLY A 115 15.38 14.17 3.78
N HIS A 116 16.59 13.80 4.16
CA HIS A 116 17.41 14.70 4.98
C HIS A 116 17.84 15.85 4.07
N SER A 117 17.41 17.06 4.40
CA SER A 117 17.89 18.31 3.79
C SER A 117 19.29 18.63 4.26
#